data_AF-A0A925V2D2-F1
#
_entry.id   AF-A0A925V2D2-F1
#
_cell.length_a   1.000
_cell.length_b   1.000
_cell.length_c   1.000
_cell.angle_alpha   90.00
_cell.angle_beta   90.00
_cell.angle_gamma   90.00
#
_symmetry.space_group_name_H-M   'P 1'
#
loop_
_entity.id
_entity.type
_entity.pdbx_description
1 polymer ?
#
loop_
_entity_poly.entity_id
_entity_poly.type
_entity_poly.pdbx_seq_one_letter_code
_entity_poly.pdbx_strand_id
1 'polypeptide(L)' 'MATNLAIDDELLTRALQIGGLPTKRETVNQALAEFIARRKRVEAAAAFGTVDFDERHDDKAARRKR' A
#
# COMPACT_ATOMS: atom_id res chain seq x y z
N MET A 1 14.82 14.75 -3.00
CA MET A 1 15.10 15.91 -3.87
C MET A 1 13.77 16.54 -4.27
N ALA A 2 13.71 17.87 -4.39
CA ALA A 2 12.49 18.54 -4.86
C ALA A 2 12.47 18.50 -6.39
N THR A 3 11.50 17.77 -6.95
CA THR A 3 11.24 17.77 -8.39
C THR A 3 10.08 18.71 -8.64
N ASN A 4 10.24 19.67 -9.56
CA ASN A 4 9.16 20.58 -9.90
C ASN A 4 8.13 19.83 -10.78
N LEU A 5 7.22 19.11 -10.12
CA LEU A 5 6.12 18.41 -10.76
C LEU A 5 4.89 19.31 -10.72
N ALA A 6 4.25 19.52 -11.87
CA ALA A 6 2.94 20.16 -11.91
C ALA A 6 1.92 19.22 -11.25
N ILE A 7 1.45 19.60 -10.06
CA ILE A 7 0.41 18.91 -9.30
C ILE A 7 -0.71 19.91 -9.08
N ASP A 8 -1.95 19.46 -9.20
CA ASP A 8 -3.12 20.25 -8.85
C ASP A 8 -3.08 20.62 -7.35
N ASP A 9 -3.03 21.92 -7.06
CA ASP A 9 -2.90 22.45 -5.71
C ASP A 9 -4.17 22.22 -4.87
N GLU A 10 -5.36 22.21 -5.47
CA GLU A 10 -6.60 21.91 -4.77
C GLU A 10 -6.63 20.44 -4.34
N LEU A 11 -6.22 19.55 -5.24
CA LEU A 11 -6.10 18.12 -4.95
C LEU A 11 -5.10 17.87 -3.81
N LEU A 12 -3.92 18.51 -3.87
CA LEU A 12 -2.89 18.35 -2.87
C LEU A 12 -3.31 18.92 -1.51
N THR A 13 -4.02 20.05 -1.50
CA THR A 13 -4.55 20.65 -0.27
C THR A 13 -5.61 19.75 0.37
N ARG A 14 -6.50 19.18 -0.45
CA ARG A 14 -7.50 18.23 0.03
C ARG A 14 -6.88 16.95 0.57
N ALA A 15 -5.85 16.43 -0.11
CA ALA A 15 -5.11 15.27 0.37
C ALA A 15 -4.37 15.55 1.69
N LEU A 16 -3.81 16.76 1.86
CA LEU A 16 -3.16 17.18 3.10
C LEU A 16 -4.16 17.25 4.26
N GLN A 17 -5.33 17.84 4.03
CA GLN A 17 -6.41 17.95 5.03
C GLN A 17 -6.95 16.58 5.45
N ILE A 18 -7.21 15.68 4.49
CA ILE A 18 -7.74 14.35 4.76
C ILE A 18 -6.66 13.43 5.38
N GLY A 19 -5.43 13.53 4.89
CA GLY A 19 -4.31 12.69 5.34
C GLY A 19 -3.74 13.09 6.69
N GLY A 20 -4.02 14.31 7.17
CA GLY A 20 -3.55 14.80 8.48
C GLY A 20 -2.03 14.93 8.56
N LEU A 21 -1.34 15.02 7.42
CA LEU A 21 0.10 15.07 7.35
C LEU A 21 0.63 16.50 7.48
N PRO A 22 1.83 16.70 8.04
CA PRO A 22 2.34 18.04 8.31
C PRO A 22 2.89 18.75 7.06
N THR A 23 3.21 18.02 5.98
CA THR A 23 3.79 18.64 4.77
C THR A 23 3.19 18.12 3.46
N LYS A 24 3.16 19.01 2.46
CA LYS A 24 2.82 18.66 1.07
C LYS A 24 3.68 17.50 0.55
N ARG A 25 4.99 17.50 0.85
CA ARG A 25 5.94 16.45 0.44
C ARG A 25 5.55 15.09 1.00
N GLU A 26 5.25 15.02 2.29
CA GLU A 26 4.83 13.76 2.93
C GLU A 26 3.50 13.26 2.38
N THR A 27 2.58 14.18 2.08
CA THR A 27 1.29 13.85 1.46
C THR A 27 1.48 13.20 0.10
N VAL A 28 2.33 13.78 -0.74
CA VAL A 28 2.66 13.21 -2.06
C VAL A 28 3.31 11.84 -1.92
N ASN A 29 4.31 11.71 -1.03
CA ASN A 29 5.02 10.44 -0.85
C ASN A 29 4.09 9.33 -0.33
N GLN A 30 3.23 9.63 0.64
CA GLN A 30 2.27 8.68 1.17
C GLN A 30 1.24 8.29 0.10
N ALA A 31 0.68 9.27 -0.63
CA ALA A 31 -0.28 9.00 -1.70
C ALA A 31 0.31 8.07 -2.78
N LEU A 32 1.57 8.28 -3.17
CA LEU A 32 2.27 7.40 -4.11
C LEU A 32 2.49 6.00 -3.55
N ALA A 33 2.91 5.89 -2.29
CA ALA A 33 3.08 4.59 -1.63
C ALA A 33 1.77 3.79 -1.57
N GLU A 34 0.67 4.45 -1.21
CA GLU A 34 -0.66 3.85 -1.18
C GLU A 34 -1.16 3.46 -2.57
N PHE A 35 -0.93 4.31 -3.58
CA PHE A 35 -1.27 4.02 -4.97
C PHE A 35 -0.57 2.76 -5.48
N ILE A 36 0.74 2.65 -5.23
CA ILE A 36 1.52 1.45 -5.57
C ILE A 36 1.01 0.24 -4.80
N ALA A 37 0.81 0.37 -3.48
CA ALA A 37 0.34 -0.73 -2.64
C ALA A 37 -1.04 -1.24 -3.09
N ARG A 38 -1.96 -0.34 -3.42
CA ARG A 38 -3.29 -0.68 -3.91
C ARG A 38 -3.22 -1.48 -5.21
N ARG A 39 -2.33 -1.10 -6.15
CA ARG A 39 -2.14 -1.84 -7.41
C ARG A 39 -1.50 -3.21 -7.19
N LYS A 40 -0.49 -3.30 -6.33
CA LYS A 40 0.13 -4.58 -5.94
C LYS A 40 -0.86 -5.53 -5.27
N ARG A 41 -1.78 -5.02 -4.45
CA ARG A 41 -2.85 -5.84 -3.85
C ARG A 41 -3.80 -6.42 -4.90
N VAL A 42 -4.14 -5.64 -5.94
CA VAL A 42 -4.96 -6.14 -7.05
C VAL A 42 -4.24 -7.23 -7.83
N GLU A 43 -2.93 -7.08 -8.04
CA GLU A 43 -2.11 -8.13 -8.66
C GLU A 43 -2.03 -9.39 -7.78
N ALA A 44 -1.86 -9.24 -6.48
CA ALA A 44 -1.91 -10.37 -5.54
C ALA A 44 -3.27 -11.07 -5.55
N ALA A 45 -4.36 -10.35 -5.84
CA ALA A 45 -5.68 -10.96 -6.00
C ALA A 45 -5.73 -11.90 -7.22
N ALA A 46 -4.95 -11.64 -8.27
CA ALA A 46 -4.84 -12.51 -9.43
C ALA A 46 -4.08 -13.83 -9.13
N ALA A 47 -3.30 -13.88 -8.05
CA ALA A 47 -2.61 -15.09 -7.60
C ALA A 47 -3.51 -16.04 -6.79
N PHE A 48 -4.77 -15.67 -6.51
CA PHE A 48 -5.71 -16.61 -5.87
C PHE A 48 -5.98 -17.80 -6.79
N GLY A 49 -5.84 -19.01 -6.25
CA GLY A 49 -6.02 -20.25 -6.99
C GLY A 49 -4.80 -20.68 -7.81
N THR A 50 -3.71 -19.91 -7.81
CA THR A 50 -2.43 -20.31 -8.44
C THR A 50 -1.41 -20.85 -7.43
N VAL A 51 -1.76 -20.87 -6.14
CA VAL A 51 -0.88 -21.30 -5.05
C VAL A 51 -1.29 -22.70 -4.62
N ASP A 52 -0.39 -23.67 -4.83
CA ASP A 52 -0.52 -25.01 -4.29
C ASP A 52 -0.01 -25.02 -2.84
N PHE A 53 -0.90 -25.38 -1.91
CA PHE A 53 -0.55 -25.55 -0.51
C PHE A 53 -0.11 -26.99 -0.25
N ASP A 54 0.98 -27.17 0.51
CA ASP A 54 1.40 -28.50 0.95
C ASP A 54 0.37 -29.08 1.93
N GLU A 55 -0.28 -30.18 1.53
CA GLU A 55 -1.28 -30.89 2.32
C GLU A 55 -0.76 -31.37 3.68
N ARG A 56 0.57 -31.52 3.81
CA ARG A 56 1.22 -31.98 5.05
C ARG A 56 1.52 -30.83 6.00
N HIS A 57 1.22 -29.59 5.63
CA HIS A 57 1.50 -28.42 6.44
C HIS A 57 0.52 -28.32 7.63
N ASP A 58 1.01 -28.49 8.87
CA ASP A 58 0.24 -28.25 10.10
C ASP A 58 0.41 -26.80 10.59
N ASP A 59 -0.53 -25.95 10.19
CA ASP A 59 -0.60 -24.54 10.59
C ASP A 59 -0.87 -24.36 12.10
N LYS A 60 -1.52 -25.35 12.75
CA LYS A 60 -1.84 -25.34 14.18
C LYS A 60 -0.59 -25.64 15.02
N ALA A 61 0.31 -26.49 14.55
CA ALA A 61 1.60 -26.72 15.22
C ALA A 61 2.46 -25.46 15.25
N ALA A 62 2.48 -24.68 14.15
CA ALA A 62 3.21 -23.42 14.09
C ALA A 62 2.65 -22.37 15.06
N ARG A 63 1.32 -22.27 15.20
CA ARG A 63 0.68 -21.33 16.13
C ARG A 63 0.93 -21.64 17.61
N ARG A 64 1.00 -22.92 17.99
CA ARG A 64 1.27 -23.32 19.38
C ARG A 64 2.70 -23.01 19.86
N LYS A 65 3.62 -22.73 18.94
CA LYS A 65 5.02 -22.39 19.24
C LYS A 65 5.28 -20.89 19.37
N ARG A 66 4.26 -20.04 19.21
CA ARG A 66 4.36 -18.59 19.41
C ARG A 66 4.11 -18.19 20.86
#